data_AF-A0A2G9TP78-F1
#
_entry.id   AF-A0A2G9TP78-F1
#
_cell.length_a   1.000
_cell.length_b   1.000
_cell.length_c   1.000
_cell.angle_alpha   90.00
_cell.angle_beta   90.00
_cell.angle_gamma   90.00
#
_symmetry.space_group_name_H-M   'P 1'
#
loop_
_entity.id
_entity.type
_entity.pdbx_description
1 polymer ?
#
loop_
_entity_poly.entity_id
_entity_poly.type
_entity_poly.pdbx_seq_one_letter_code
_entity_poly.pdbx_strand_id
1 'polypeptide(L)'
;MGVGIQYPNMAPCSVRKGAAATSHREETCARLAKELDYRVVEPFDDPNVICGQGTIGAEIVEQVPDADAIFLAVGGGGMASGVTAYVAEVRPDVR
;
A
#
# COMPACT_ATOMS: atom_id res chain seq x y z
N MET A 1 2.94 -20.41 -9.15
CA MET A 1 1.48 -20.18 -9.30
C MET A 1 1.25 -18.68 -9.15
N GLY A 2 1.13 -17.95 -10.25
CA GLY A 2 0.73 -16.54 -10.19
C GLY A 2 -0.79 -16.47 -10.18
N VAL A 3 -1.38 -15.94 -9.11
CA VAL A 3 -2.82 -15.65 -9.08
C VAL A 3 -3.04 -14.40 -9.92
N GLY A 4 -3.18 -14.59 -11.24
CA GLY A 4 -3.58 -13.53 -12.14
C GLY A 4 -5.05 -13.23 -11.90
N ILE A 5 -5.35 -12.20 -11.10
CA ILE A 5 -6.71 -11.70 -10.96
C ILE A 5 -7.07 -11.04 -12.30
N GLN A 6 -7.80 -11.77 -13.15
CA GLN A 6 -8.39 -11.19 -14.35
C GLN A 6 -9.61 -10.38 -13.91
N TYR A 7 -9.54 -9.07 -14.08
CA TYR A 7 -10.67 -8.17 -13.86
C TYR A 7 -11.37 -7.95 -15.20
N PRO A 8 -12.48 -8.66 -15.50
CA PRO A 8 -13.26 -8.38 -16.70
C PRO A 8 -13.78 -6.94 -16.59
N ASN A 9 -13.48 -6.11 -17.61
CA ASN A 9 -13.76 -4.67 -17.68
C ASN A 9 -12.72 -3.72 -17.07
N MET A 10 -11.47 -4.16 -16.81
CA MET A 10 -10.42 -3.20 -16.45
C MET A 10 -10.10 -2.27 -17.65
N ALA A 11 -10.41 -0.99 -17.51
CA ALA A 11 -9.93 0.03 -18.43
C ALA A 11 -8.39 -0.01 -18.50
N PRO A 12 -7.77 0.25 -19.66
CA PRO A 12 -6.31 0.20 -19.79
C PRO A 12 -5.65 1.18 -18.80
N CYS A 13 -4.63 0.71 -18.07
CA CYS A 13 -3.86 1.56 -17.16
C CYS A 13 -3.13 2.64 -17.98
N SER A 14 -3.42 3.90 -17.70
CA SER A 14 -2.81 5.03 -18.39
C SER A 14 -1.86 5.77 -17.45
N VAL A 15 -0.61 5.98 -17.91
CA VAL A 15 0.41 6.69 -17.15
C VAL A 15 0.41 8.17 -17.53
N ARG A 16 0.53 9.04 -16.53
CA ARG A 16 0.71 10.48 -16.71
C ARG A 16 1.93 10.91 -15.88
N LYS A 17 2.88 11.58 -16.53
CA LYS A 17 4.05 12.12 -15.85
C LYS A 17 3.67 13.45 -15.20
N GLY A 18 3.67 13.51 -13.87
CA GLY A 18 3.65 14.78 -13.14
C GLY A 18 5.02 15.45 -13.19
N ALA A 19 5.06 16.78 -13.09
CA ALA A 19 6.27 17.52 -12.72
C ALA A 19 6.86 17.01 -11.38
N ALA A 20 8.15 17.27 -11.16
CA ALA A 20 8.94 16.64 -10.09
C ALA A 20 8.50 16.98 -8.65
N ALA A 21 7.64 17.97 -8.44
CA ALA A 21 7.17 18.40 -7.12
C ALA A 21 5.96 17.59 -6.64
N THR A 22 5.91 17.29 -5.33
CA THR A 22 4.79 16.55 -4.70
C THR A 22 3.44 17.22 -4.87
N SER A 23 3.35 18.55 -4.66
CA SER A 23 2.11 19.32 -4.84
C SER A 23 1.51 19.14 -6.24
N HIS A 24 2.37 18.99 -7.25
CA HIS A 24 1.93 18.79 -8.62
C HIS A 24 1.32 17.40 -8.86
N ARG A 25 1.70 16.39 -8.08
CA ARG A 25 1.11 15.04 -8.16
C ARG A 25 -0.31 15.05 -7.63
N GLU A 26 -0.52 15.63 -6.45
CA GLU A 26 -1.82 15.76 -5.81
C GLU A 26 -2.78 16.59 -6.68
N GLU A 27 -2.34 17.74 -7.19
CA GLU A 27 -3.11 18.58 -8.11
C GLU A 27 -3.47 17.83 -9.40
N THR A 28 -2.52 17.09 -9.99
CA THR A 28 -2.76 16.31 -11.21
C THR A 28 -3.77 15.19 -10.96
N CYS A 29 -3.64 14.47 -9.84
CA CYS A 29 -4.58 13.42 -9.43
C CYS A 29 -5.98 14.00 -9.20
N ALA A 30 -6.11 15.10 -8.44
CA ALA A 30 -7.39 15.75 -8.17
C ALA A 30 -8.06 16.24 -9.46
N ARG A 31 -7.29 16.81 -10.39
CA ARG A 31 -7.80 17.25 -11.70
C ARG A 31 -8.30 16.07 -12.54
N LEU A 32 -7.51 15.01 -12.66
CA LEU A 32 -7.90 13.82 -13.43
C LEU A 32 -9.08 13.08 -12.82
N ALA A 33 -9.15 13.00 -11.49
CA ALA A 33 -10.29 12.43 -10.77
C ALA A 33 -11.58 13.15 -11.13
N LYS A 34 -11.55 14.49 -11.20
CA LYS A 34 -12.71 15.30 -11.59
C LYS A 34 -13.05 15.19 -13.08
N GLU A 35 -12.06 15.22 -13.96
CA GLU A 35 -12.26 15.19 -15.42
C GLU A 35 -12.75 13.83 -15.94
N LEU A 36 -12.31 12.74 -15.31
CA LEU A 36 -12.51 11.37 -15.80
C LEU A 36 -13.42 10.53 -14.88
N ASP A 37 -13.98 11.12 -13.83
CA ASP A 37 -14.79 10.45 -12.81
C ASP A 37 -14.05 9.27 -12.15
N TYR A 38 -12.80 9.52 -11.75
CA TYR A 38 -11.97 8.51 -11.07
C TYR A 38 -11.97 8.70 -9.57
N ARG A 39 -11.86 7.59 -8.84
CA ARG A 39 -11.52 7.59 -7.42
C ARG A 39 -10.01 7.77 -7.25
N VAL A 40 -9.61 8.75 -6.44
CA VAL A 40 -8.22 8.84 -5.97
C VAL A 40 -8.00 7.74 -4.93
N VAL A 41 -6.94 6.95 -5.14
CA VAL A 41 -6.45 5.98 -4.16
C VAL A 41 -5.13 6.51 -3.64
N GLU A 42 -5.09 6.87 -2.36
CA GLU A 42 -3.86 7.39 -1.75
C GLU A 42 -2.80 6.29 -1.68
N PRO A 43 -1.53 6.60 -1.97
CA PRO A 43 -0.48 5.59 -2.04
C PRO A 43 -0.07 5.03 -0.67
N PHE A 44 -0.46 5.67 0.44
CA PHE A 44 -0.14 5.21 1.79
C PHE A 44 -1.17 5.60 2.87
N ASP A 45 -1.85 6.75 2.74
CA ASP A 45 -2.83 7.24 3.73
C ASP A 45 -4.28 6.83 3.38
N ASP A 46 -4.47 5.60 2.93
CA ASP A 46 -5.79 4.97 2.73
C ASP A 46 -5.88 3.72 3.62
N PRO A 47 -6.95 3.56 4.43
CA PRO A 47 -7.11 2.40 5.31
C PRO A 47 -7.03 1.05 4.59
N ASN A 48 -7.53 0.94 3.36
CA ASN A 48 -7.45 -0.31 2.59
C ASN A 48 -6.03 -0.57 2.11
N VAL A 49 -5.29 0.47 1.75
CA VAL A 49 -3.88 0.35 1.36
C VAL A 49 -3.06 -0.11 2.56
N ILE A 50 -3.25 0.51 3.74
CA ILE A 50 -2.57 0.13 4.99
C ILE A 50 -2.90 -1.33 5.36
N CYS A 51 -4.18 -1.69 5.36
CA CYS A 51 -4.63 -3.06 5.66
C CYS A 51 -4.03 -4.07 4.68
N GLY A 52 -4.02 -3.75 3.39
CA GLY A 52 -3.40 -4.58 2.35
C GLY A 52 -1.91 -4.77 2.58
N GLN A 53 -1.17 -3.75 3.01
CA GLN A 53 0.26 -3.91 3.34
C GLN A 53 0.46 -4.76 4.60
N GLY A 54 -0.50 -4.76 5.54
CA GLY A 54 -0.45 -5.58 6.74
C GLY A 54 -0.39 -7.09 6.49
N THR A 55 -0.82 -7.55 5.31
CA THR A 55 -0.71 -8.98 4.95
C THR A 55 0.74 -9.43 4.85
N ILE A 56 1.68 -8.53 4.56
CA ILE A 56 3.12 -8.83 4.61
C ILE A 56 3.51 -9.25 6.04
N GLY A 57 2.95 -8.61 7.07
CA GLY A 57 3.15 -9.00 8.46
C GLY A 57 2.61 -10.40 8.77
N ALA A 58 1.46 -10.75 8.20
CA ALA A 58 0.89 -12.09 8.32
C ALA A 58 1.80 -13.16 7.69
N GLU A 59 2.31 -12.88 6.49
CA GLU A 59 3.24 -13.78 5.80
C GLU A 59 4.56 -13.93 6.58
N ILE A 60 5.11 -12.85 7.15
CA ILE A 60 6.33 -12.91 7.95
C ILE A 60 6.14 -13.79 9.19
N VAL A 61 5.05 -13.59 9.94
CA VAL A 61 4.77 -14.36 11.17
C VAL A 61 4.57 -15.85 10.85
N GLU A 62 3.95 -16.18 9.71
CA GLU A 62 3.77 -17.55 9.27
C GLU A 62 5.08 -18.20 8.81
N GLN A 63 5.89 -17.48 8.03
CA GLN A 63 7.07 -18.02 7.36
C GLN A 63 8.33 -18.00 8.24
N VAL A 64 8.43 -17.07 9.20
CA VAL A 64 9.56 -16.90 10.11
C VAL A 64 9.06 -16.75 11.55
N PRO A 65 8.52 -17.83 12.15
CA PRO A 65 7.87 -17.78 13.46
C PRO A 65 8.82 -17.48 14.62
N ASP A 66 10.13 -17.53 14.43
CA ASP A 66 11.17 -17.27 15.42
C ASP A 66 11.87 -15.91 15.25
N ALA A 67 11.33 -15.02 14.43
CA ALA A 67 11.87 -13.67 14.28
C ALA A 67 11.86 -12.90 15.60
N ASP A 68 12.99 -12.31 15.99
CA ASP A 68 13.10 -11.38 17.13
C ASP A 68 12.80 -9.93 16.74
N ALA A 69 13.05 -9.57 15.47
CA ALA A 69 12.90 -8.21 14.96
C ALA A 69 12.60 -8.17 13.45
N ILE A 70 11.88 -7.15 13.01
CA ILE A 70 11.52 -6.89 11.61
C ILE A 70 11.95 -5.46 11.23
N PHE A 71 12.83 -5.36 10.23
CA PHE A 71 13.27 -4.06 9.71
C PHE A 71 12.38 -3.62 8.53
N LEU A 72 11.70 -2.49 8.69
CA LEU A 72 10.76 -1.97 7.69
C LEU A 72 11.32 -0.70 7.04
N ALA A 73 11.28 -0.64 5.71
CA ALA A 73 11.54 0.58 4.97
C ALA A 73 10.38 1.58 5.18
N VAL A 74 10.70 2.87 5.32
CA VAL A 74 9.69 3.91 5.57
C VAL A 74 9.79 5.00 4.51
N GLY A 75 8.76 5.06 3.65
CA GLY A 75 8.46 6.21 2.79
C GLY A 75 7.34 7.05 3.41
N GLY A 76 6.14 6.94 2.83
CA GLY A 76 4.92 7.57 3.39
C GLY A 76 4.30 6.84 4.59
N GLY A 77 4.96 5.82 5.14
CA GLY A 77 4.53 5.13 6.36
C GLY A 77 3.45 4.05 6.20
N GLY A 78 2.68 4.02 5.10
CA GLY A 78 1.56 3.08 4.92
C GLY A 78 1.95 1.60 5.11
N MET A 79 3.03 1.16 4.46
CA MET A 79 3.53 -0.22 4.63
C MET A 79 3.98 -0.51 6.07
N ALA A 80 4.80 0.37 6.65
CA ALA A 80 5.30 0.18 8.01
C ALA A 80 4.15 0.14 9.03
N SER A 81 3.15 1.01 8.87
CA SER A 81 1.98 1.05 9.74
C SER A 81 1.14 -0.23 9.63
N GLY A 82 0.89 -0.73 8.41
CA GLY A 82 0.11 -1.95 8.20
C GLY A 82 0.78 -3.18 8.79
N VAL A 83 2.08 -3.36 8.49
CA VAL A 83 2.84 -4.51 9.02
C VAL A 83 2.94 -4.45 10.53
N THR A 84 3.30 -3.29 11.10
CA THR A 84 3.45 -3.14 12.55
C THR A 84 2.11 -3.35 13.27
N ALA A 85 1.00 -2.86 12.71
CA ALA A 85 -0.32 -3.05 13.30
C ALA A 85 -0.70 -4.53 13.41
N TYR A 86 -0.43 -5.33 12.38
CA TYR A 86 -0.68 -6.77 12.41
C TYR A 86 0.28 -7.49 13.37
N VAL A 87 1.58 -7.24 13.26
CA VAL A 87 2.61 -7.94 14.04
C VAL A 87 2.47 -7.62 15.52
N ALA A 88 2.20 -6.37 15.91
CA ALA A 88 2.02 -5.99 17.31
C ALA A 88 0.79 -6.67 17.95
N GLU A 89 -0.23 -6.99 17.17
CA GLU A 89 -1.42 -7.70 17.64
C GLU A 89 -1.15 -9.20 17.85
N VAL A 90 -0.43 -9.84 16.92
CA VAL A 90 -0.26 -11.31 16.90
C VAL A 90 1.02 -11.76 17.62
N ARG A 91 2.07 -10.95 17.57
CA ARG A 91 3.43 -11.20 18.08
C ARG A 91 4.04 -9.94 18.72
N PRO A 92 3.47 -9.47 19.85
CA PRO A 92 3.93 -8.25 20.52
C PRO A 92 5.36 -8.32 21.09
N ASP A 93 5.95 -9.52 21.11
CA ASP A 93 7.34 -9.77 21.49
C ASP A 93 8.35 -9.37 20.41
N VAL A 94 7.92 -9.31 19.15
CA VAL A 94 8.76 -8.98 17.99
C VAL A 94 8.98 -7.47 17.91
N ARG A 95 10.22 -7.06 17.62
CA ARG A 95 10.63 -5.66 17.55
C ARG A 95 10.59 -5.06 16.15
#